data_AF-A0A967IIW8-F1
#
_entry.id   AF-A0A967IIW8-F1
#
_cell.length_a   1.000
_cell.length_b   1.000
_cell.length_c   1.000
_cell.angle_alpha   90.00
_cell.angle_beta   90.00
_cell.angle_gamma   90.00
#
_symmetry.space_group_name_H-M   'P 1'
#
loop_
_entity.id
_entity.type
_entity.pdbx_description
1 polymer ?
#
loop_
_entity_poly.entity_id
_entity_poly.type
_entity_poly.pdbx_seq_one_letter_code
_entity_poly.pdbx_strand_id
1 'polypeptide(L)' 'ERIEFRWNSRVRRILADAKTGVTGVEVVDTASGRTDRLACNGLFIAIGHTPNTAVLQGQLDMDPDGYLRT' A
#
# COMPACT_ATOMS: atom_id res chain seq x y z
N GLU A 1 -4.15 -16.17 17.99
CA GLU A 1 -4.68 -15.16 17.05
C GLU A 1 -3.83 -15.19 15.78
N ARG A 2 -4.37 -14.89 14.57
CA ARG A 2 -3.63 -15.01 13.29
C ARG A 2 -3.43 -13.66 12.56
N ILE A 3 -3.92 -12.57 13.14
CA ILE A 3 -3.88 -11.21 12.59
C ILE A 3 -3.43 -10.28 13.71
N GLU A 4 -2.54 -9.34 13.39
CA GLU A 4 -2.07 -8.29 14.30
C GLU A 4 -2.18 -6.94 13.60
N PHE A 5 -2.84 -5.98 14.25
CA PHE A 5 -2.94 -4.62 13.73
C PHE A 5 -1.78 -3.76 14.25
N ARG A 6 -1.02 -3.18 13.32
CA ARG A 6 0.02 -2.19 13.61
C ARG A 6 -0.48 -0.80 13.20
N TRP A 7 -1.11 -0.11 14.14
CA TRP A 7 -1.54 1.28 13.95
C TRP A 7 -0.33 2.23 13.87
N ASN A 8 -0.56 3.46 13.37
CA ASN A 8 0.47 4.51 13.27
C ASN A 8 1.75 4.01 12.59
N SER A 9 1.65 3.18 11.57
CA SER A 9 2.77 2.48 10.98
C SER A 9 2.76 2.65 9.47
N ARG A 10 3.90 2.97 8.87
CA ARG A 10 4.08 2.99 7.41
C ARG A 10 5.24 2.10 6.99
N VAL A 11 5.09 1.39 5.88
CA VAL A 11 6.20 0.63 5.28
C VAL A 11 7.23 1.62 4.74
N ARG A 12 8.45 1.56 5.27
CA ARG A 12 9.58 2.38 4.84
C ARG A 12 10.39 1.70 3.73
N ARG A 13 10.55 0.38 3.81
CA ARG A 13 11.34 -0.39 2.84
C ARG A 13 10.84 -1.83 2.73
N ILE A 14 10.79 -2.35 1.51
CA ILE A 14 10.60 -3.77 1.25
C ILE A 14 11.97 -4.46 1.27
N LEU A 15 12.11 -5.48 2.09
CA LEU A 15 13.31 -6.31 2.17
C LEU A 15 13.10 -7.54 1.28
N ALA A 16 14.01 -7.75 0.34
CA ALA A 16 13.90 -8.86 -0.61
C ALA A 16 15.28 -9.40 -0.98
N ASP A 17 15.31 -10.68 -1.33
CA ASP A 17 16.46 -11.38 -1.90
C ASP A 17 16.13 -11.82 -3.33
N ALA A 18 17.15 -11.88 -4.20
CA ALA A 18 16.96 -12.16 -5.62
C ALA A 18 16.43 -13.57 -5.91
N LYS A 19 16.67 -14.55 -5.03
CA LYS A 19 16.22 -15.93 -5.20
C LYS A 19 14.89 -16.21 -4.53
N THR A 20 14.63 -15.58 -3.39
CA THR A 20 13.50 -15.93 -2.50
C THR A 20 12.37 -14.89 -2.50
N GLY A 21 12.58 -13.72 -3.11
CA GLY A 21 11.59 -12.66 -3.14
C GLY A 21 11.54 -11.90 -1.81
N VAL A 22 10.33 -11.52 -1.36
CA VAL A 22 10.15 -10.74 -0.12
C VAL A 22 10.60 -11.56 1.09
N THR A 23 11.42 -10.95 1.94
CA THR A 23 11.90 -11.52 3.22
C THR A 23 11.48 -10.71 4.44
N GLY A 24 10.86 -9.54 4.21
CA GLY A 24 10.27 -8.73 5.26
C GLY A 24 9.98 -7.30 4.81
N VAL A 25 9.52 -6.50 5.75
CA VAL A 25 9.36 -5.06 5.59
C VAL A 25 9.97 -4.33 6.77
N GLU A 26 10.61 -3.20 6.48
CA GLU A 26 10.95 -2.20 7.48
C GLU A 26 9.77 -1.26 7.64
N VAL A 27 9.28 -1.11 8.87
CA VAL A 27 8.14 -0.27 9.22
C VAL A 27 8.61 0.84 10.13
N VAL A 28 8.08 2.05 9.92
CA VAL A 28 8.32 3.18 10.81
C VAL A 28 7.01 3.61 11.47
N ASP A 29 7.08 3.77 12.78
CA ASP A 29 6.02 4.33 13.59
C ASP A 29 5.92 5.83 13.30
N THR A 30 4.75 6.30 12.86
CA THR A 30 4.53 7.67 12.39
C THR A 30 4.42 8.68 13.53
N ALA A 31 4.22 8.24 14.77
CA ALA A 31 4.14 9.11 15.93
C ALA A 31 5.51 9.33 16.60
N SER A 32 6.30 8.25 16.71
CA SER A 32 7.60 8.24 17.40
C SER A 32 8.81 8.26 16.48
N GLY A 33 8.64 7.93 15.19
CA GLY A 33 9.73 7.81 14.22
C GLY A 33 10.59 6.55 14.39
N ARG A 34 10.27 5.67 15.36
CA ARG A 34 11.01 4.42 15.57
C ARG A 34 10.79 3.45 14.42
N THR A 35 11.82 2.67 14.13
CA THR A 35 11.81 1.69 13.04
C THR A 35 11.87 0.27 13.58
N ASP A 36 11.11 -0.63 12.97
CA ASP A 36 11.07 -2.06 13.28
C ASP A 36 11.10 -2.89 11.99
N ARG A 37 11.54 -4.15 12.10
CA ARG A 37 11.57 -5.11 10.99
C ARG A 37 10.55 -6.21 11.23
N LEU A 38 9.61 -6.33 10.30
CA LEU A 38 8.66 -7.44 10.27
C LEU A 38 9.12 -8.48 9.26
N ALA A 39 9.42 -9.69 9.72
CA ALA A 39 9.75 -10.82 8.85
C ALA A 39 8.46 -11.34 8.20
N CYS A 40 8.43 -11.38 6.86
CA CYS A 40 7.32 -11.94 6.10
C CYS A 40 7.82 -12.41 4.73
N ASN A 41 7.08 -13.36 4.12
CA ASN A 41 7.38 -13.84 2.77
C ASN A 41 6.55 -13.17 1.68
N GLY A 42 5.66 -12.23 2.05
CA GLY A 42 4.76 -11.57 1.13
C GLY A 42 4.26 -10.23 1.68
N LEU A 43 3.97 -9.31 0.75
CA LEU A 43 3.37 -8.01 1.00
C LEU A 43 2.22 -7.82 0.01
N PHE A 44 1.03 -7.49 0.52
CA PHE A 44 -0.15 -7.21 -0.28
C PHE A 44 -0.53 -5.74 -0.07
N ILE A 45 -0.62 -4.97 -1.16
CA ILE A 45 -0.92 -3.54 -1.12
C ILE A 45 -2.42 -3.36 -1.40
N ALA A 46 -3.14 -2.81 -0.43
CA ALA A 46 -4.59 -2.59 -0.51
C ALA A 46 -4.92 -1.12 -0.21
N ILE A 47 -4.46 -0.20 -1.07
CA ILE A 47 -4.62 1.26 -0.90
C ILE A 47 -5.61 1.90 -1.88
N GLY A 48 -6.38 1.09 -2.60
CA GLY A 48 -7.27 1.52 -3.68
C GLY A 48 -6.62 1.46 -5.06
N HIS A 49 -7.31 2.00 -6.06
CA HIS A 49 -6.87 2.01 -7.45
C HIS A 49 -7.05 3.41 -8.04
N THR A 50 -6.16 3.76 -8.97
CA THR A 50 -6.35 4.93 -9.83
C THR A 50 -6.99 4.46 -11.14
N PRO A 51 -8.23 4.84 -11.47
CA PRO A 51 -8.88 4.44 -12.71
C PRO A 51 -8.18 5.07 -13.94
N ASN A 52 -8.15 4.34 -15.05
CA ASN A 52 -7.53 4.81 -16.31
C ASN A 52 -8.49 5.70 -17.12
N THR A 53 -8.97 6.78 -16.50
CA THR A 53 -10.04 7.65 -17.02
C THR A 53 -9.57 9.09 -17.26
N ALA A 54 -8.29 9.38 -17.03
CA ALA A 54 -7.74 10.74 -17.08
C ALA A 54 -8.04 11.47 -18.40
N VAL A 55 -7.97 10.78 -19.55
CA VAL A 55 -8.23 11.37 -20.88
C VAL A 55 -9.69 11.76 -21.11
N LEU A 56 -10.62 11.27 -20.28
CA LEU A 56 -12.06 11.51 -20.39
C LEU A 56 -12.55 12.60 -19.43
N GLN A 57 -11.66 13.19 -18.63
CA GLN A 57 -12.00 14.22 -17.65
C GLN A 57 -12.66 15.42 -18.33
N GLY A 58 -13.81 15.85 -17.81
CA GLY A 58 -14.61 16.94 -18.36
C GLY A 58 -15.39 16.60 -19.63
N GLN A 59 -15.24 15.38 -20.18
CA GLN A 59 -15.98 14.92 -21.37
C GLN A 59 -17.13 13.97 -21.00
N LEU A 60 -16.94 13.14 -19.97
CA LEU A 60 -17.93 12.19 -19.48
C LEU A 60 -18.20 12.41 -17.99
N ASP A 61 -19.36 11.97 -17.53
CA ASP A 61 -19.73 12.04 -16.13
C ASP A 61 -18.88 11.08 -15.28
N MET A 62 -18.40 11.57 -14.15
CA MET A 62 -17.43 10.90 -13.28
C MET A 62 -17.82 11.03 -11.82
N ASP A 63 -17.42 10.06 -11.01
CA ASP A 63 -17.54 10.16 -9.55
C ASP A 63 -16.32 10.88 -8.92
N PRO A 64 -16.38 11.23 -7.61
CA PRO A 64 -15.26 11.89 -6.93
C PRO A 64 -13.96 11.09 -6.89
N ASP A 65 -14.03 9.76 -7.06
CA ASP A 65 -12.88 8.85 -7.07
C ASP A 65 -12.30 8.68 -8.49
N GLY A 66 -12.89 9.35 -9.49
CA GLY A 66 -12.43 9.39 -10.87
C GLY A 66 -12.95 8.24 -11.74
N TYR A 67 -13.89 7.43 -11.25
CA TYR A 67 -14.53 6.40 -12.06
C TYR A 67 -15.63 6.98 -12.95
N LEU A 68 -15.88 6.33 -14.09
CA LEU A 68 -17.01 6.67 -14.96
C LEU A 68 -18.32 6.25 -14.31
N ARG A 69 -19.32 7.14 -14.37
CA ARG A 69 -20.69 6.82 -13.96
C ARG A 69 -21.39 6.11 -15.13
N THR A 70 -22.04 4.98 -14.84
CA THR A 70 -22.84 4.19 -15.80
C THR A 70 -24.32 4.50 -15.70
#